data_AF-A0A496VG46-F1
#
_entry.id   AF-A0A496VG46-F1
#
_cell.length_a   1.000
_cell.length_b   1.000
_cell.length_c   1.000
_cell.angle_alpha   90.00
_cell.angle_beta   90.00
_cell.angle_gamma   90.00
#
_symmetry.space_group_name_H-M   'P 1'
#
loop_
_entity.id
_entity.type
_entity.pdbx_description
1 polymer ?
#
loop_
_entity_poly.entity_id
_entity_poly.type
_entity_poly.pdbx_seq_one_letter_code
_entity_poly.pdbx_strand_id
1 'polypeptide(L)'
;QFDGGVILANAATTVVTGSAADETTATLDLDGKMDDIITNSGEVDIRMVVDGQTAINTVGETPPSAILTIGFAEDYMDNITVGPVELLRIKQNGTVCVVYNVPGSAASDEVNIRITNESSAAGKLTGILYSKSGDKIGASMTLAESLPAGETIRITAPYLEDKVGTWAGRAILEITSTLPDIEVLAMLRNRVPGSPLTNVSTGASGKTCN
;
A
#
# COMPACT_ATOMS: atom_id res chain seq x y z
N GLN A 1 -5.38 -9.10 -2.44
CA GLN A 1 -5.86 -9.00 -1.06
C GLN A 1 -6.91 -7.88 -1.03
N PHE A 2 -8.18 -8.25 -1.17
CA PHE A 2 -9.34 -7.34 -1.14
C PHE A 2 -10.15 -7.61 0.14
N ASP A 3 -9.51 -7.51 1.30
CA ASP A 3 -10.24 -7.71 2.55
C ASP A 3 -11.17 -6.50 2.80
N GLY A 4 -12.44 -6.77 3.14
CA GLY A 4 -13.44 -5.75 3.47
C GLY A 4 -14.22 -5.14 2.30
N GLY A 5 -13.97 -5.54 1.05
CA GLY A 5 -14.68 -5.00 -0.12
C GLY A 5 -16.11 -5.55 -0.31
N VAL A 6 -16.87 -4.96 -1.24
CA VAL A 6 -18.19 -5.46 -1.67
C VAL A 6 -18.24 -5.57 -3.19
N ILE A 7 -18.80 -6.68 -3.71
CA ILE A 7 -19.16 -6.79 -5.12
C ILE A 7 -20.57 -6.25 -5.33
N LEU A 8 -20.75 -5.43 -6.35
CA LEU A 8 -22.05 -4.93 -6.80
C LEU A 8 -22.30 -5.40 -8.24
N ALA A 9 -23.52 -5.82 -8.54
CA ALA A 9 -24.00 -5.84 -9.93
C ALA A 9 -24.93 -4.64 -10.13
N ASN A 10 -24.63 -3.80 -11.12
CA ASN A 10 -25.46 -2.63 -11.43
C ASN A 10 -26.08 -2.78 -12.82
N ALA A 11 -27.40 -2.80 -12.82
CA ALA A 11 -28.21 -2.74 -14.03
C ALA A 11 -28.73 -1.28 -14.15
N ALA A 12 -27.86 -0.36 -14.58
CA ALA A 12 -28.03 1.10 -14.75
C ALA A 12 -28.57 1.95 -13.56
N THR A 13 -29.54 1.46 -12.78
CA THR A 13 -30.18 2.16 -11.64
C THR A 13 -30.46 1.24 -10.44
N THR A 14 -30.41 -0.08 -10.61
CA THR A 14 -30.64 -1.05 -9.53
C THR A 14 -29.31 -1.65 -9.09
N VAL A 15 -28.90 -1.35 -7.86
CA VAL A 15 -27.70 -1.91 -7.25
C VAL A 15 -28.08 -3.20 -6.55
N VAL A 16 -27.64 -4.33 -7.09
CA VAL A 16 -27.65 -5.60 -6.39
C VAL A 16 -26.39 -5.67 -5.53
N THR A 17 -26.57 -5.50 -4.22
CA THR A 17 -25.48 -5.59 -3.25
C THR A 17 -25.10 -7.06 -3.04
N GLY A 18 -23.83 -7.38 -3.29
CA GLY A 18 -23.23 -8.68 -3.02
C GLY A 18 -22.69 -8.82 -1.60
N SER A 19 -22.07 -9.96 -1.36
CA SER A 19 -21.48 -10.30 -0.06
C SER A 19 -20.14 -9.58 0.15
N ALA A 20 -19.69 -9.56 1.40
CA ALA A 20 -18.33 -9.13 1.73
C ALA A 20 -17.30 -10.01 1.01
N ALA A 21 -16.26 -9.37 0.48
CA ALA A 21 -15.09 -10.03 -0.10
C ALA A 21 -14.05 -10.30 0.99
N ASP A 22 -13.39 -11.46 0.91
CA ASP A 22 -12.17 -11.75 1.66
C ASP A 22 -10.92 -11.60 0.78
N GLU A 23 -9.75 -11.92 1.33
CA GLU A 23 -8.47 -11.77 0.68
C GLU A 23 -8.31 -12.54 -0.65
N THR A 24 -9.07 -13.61 -0.82
CA THR A 24 -8.95 -14.64 -1.87
C THR A 24 -10.21 -14.83 -2.69
N THR A 25 -11.38 -14.60 -2.11
CA THR A 25 -12.67 -14.92 -2.67
C THR A 25 -13.65 -13.77 -2.46
N ALA A 26 -14.42 -13.48 -3.50
CA ALA A 26 -15.51 -12.53 -3.43
C ALA A 26 -16.72 -13.14 -4.14
N THR A 27 -17.78 -13.38 -3.37
CA THR A 27 -18.97 -14.10 -3.85
C THR A 27 -20.14 -13.14 -3.97
N LEU A 28 -20.78 -13.15 -5.13
CA LEU A 28 -22.05 -12.47 -5.36
C LEU A 28 -23.15 -13.53 -5.40
N ASP A 29 -23.97 -13.56 -4.35
CA ASP A 29 -25.18 -14.38 -4.34
C ASP A 29 -26.33 -13.62 -5.02
N LEU A 30 -26.78 -14.19 -6.14
CA LEU A 30 -27.84 -13.67 -7.00
C LEU A 30 -29.18 -14.39 -6.79
N ASP A 31 -29.28 -15.30 -5.83
CA ASP A 31 -30.53 -15.99 -5.56
C ASP A 31 -31.66 -15.00 -5.26
N GLY A 32 -32.78 -15.14 -5.96
CA GLY A 32 -33.92 -14.22 -5.92
C GLY A 32 -33.68 -12.80 -6.47
N LYS A 33 -32.50 -12.50 -7.03
CA LYS A 33 -32.13 -11.18 -7.58
C LYS A 33 -31.88 -11.21 -9.09
N MET A 34 -32.02 -12.38 -9.71
CA MET A 34 -31.75 -12.56 -11.14
C MET A 34 -32.76 -11.83 -12.04
N ASP A 35 -34.01 -11.70 -11.59
CA ASP A 35 -35.05 -11.00 -12.35
C ASP A 35 -34.71 -9.51 -12.56
N ASP A 36 -34.09 -8.87 -11.57
CA ASP A 36 -33.63 -7.48 -11.65
C ASP A 36 -32.49 -7.30 -12.68
N ILE A 37 -31.72 -8.36 -12.93
CA ILE A 37 -30.62 -8.39 -13.90
C ILE A 37 -31.13 -8.70 -15.31
N ILE A 38 -31.97 -9.74 -15.46
CA ILE A 38 -32.46 -10.21 -16.76
C ILE A 38 -33.40 -9.20 -17.42
N THR A 39 -34.19 -8.47 -16.63
CA THR A 39 -35.14 -7.49 -17.16
C THR A 39 -34.48 -6.18 -17.60
N ASN A 40 -33.17 -6.03 -17.37
CA ASN A 40 -32.43 -4.86 -17.81
C ASN A 40 -32.06 -4.94 -19.29
N SER A 41 -32.34 -3.87 -20.03
CA SER A 41 -32.03 -3.78 -21.47
C SER A 41 -30.66 -3.15 -21.76
N GLY A 42 -29.91 -2.75 -20.73
CA GLY A 42 -28.59 -2.16 -20.81
C GLY A 42 -27.47 -3.11 -20.38
N GLU A 43 -26.24 -2.59 -20.38
CA GLU A 43 -25.07 -3.32 -19.88
C GLU A 43 -25.18 -3.52 -18.36
N VAL A 44 -24.83 -4.73 -17.91
CA VAL A 44 -24.75 -5.07 -16.48
C VAL A 44 -23.28 -5.12 -16.09
N ASP A 45 -22.87 -4.18 -15.24
CA ASP A 45 -21.50 -4.10 -14.76
C ASP A 45 -21.32 -4.85 -13.44
N ILE A 46 -20.23 -5.60 -13.33
CA ILE A 46 -19.72 -6.10 -12.05
C ILE A 46 -18.73 -5.07 -11.52
N ARG A 47 -19.06 -4.44 -10.39
CA ARG A 47 -18.21 -3.44 -9.72
C ARG A 47 -17.70 -3.97 -8.40
N MET A 48 -16.39 -3.88 -8.19
CA MET A 48 -15.77 -4.13 -6.89
C MET A 48 -15.53 -2.79 -6.19
N VAL A 49 -16.03 -2.65 -4.97
CA VAL A 49 -15.81 -1.47 -4.13
C VAL A 49 -14.92 -1.85 -2.96
N VAL A 50 -13.87 -1.06 -2.75
CA VAL A 50 -12.93 -1.22 -1.64
C VAL A 50 -13.47 -0.48 -0.42
N ASP A 51 -13.24 -0.98 0.79
CA ASP A 51 -13.74 -0.38 2.04
C ASP A 51 -13.10 0.99 2.37
N GLY A 52 -11.97 1.31 1.74
CA GLY A 52 -11.17 2.51 2.01
C GLY A 52 -10.45 2.51 3.36
N GLN A 53 -10.55 1.43 4.15
CA GLN A 53 -9.90 1.28 5.46
C GLN A 53 -8.74 0.28 5.40
N THR A 54 -8.82 -0.72 4.53
CA THR A 54 -7.82 -1.77 4.36
C THR A 54 -6.92 -1.45 3.16
N ALA A 55 -5.61 -1.38 3.39
CA ALA A 55 -4.65 -1.10 2.32
C ALA A 55 -4.53 -2.29 1.36
N ILE A 56 -4.73 -2.05 0.07
CA ILE A 56 -4.45 -3.04 -0.98
C ILE A 56 -2.93 -3.14 -1.12
N ASN A 57 -2.34 -4.19 -0.56
CA ASN A 57 -0.91 -4.43 -0.67
C ASN A 57 -0.64 -5.36 -1.87
N THR A 58 -0.07 -4.83 -2.94
CA THR A 58 0.44 -5.66 -4.05
C THR A 58 1.96 -5.67 -3.99
N VAL A 59 2.50 -6.49 -3.11
CA VAL A 59 3.95 -6.61 -2.87
C VAL A 59 4.66 -7.48 -3.94
N GLY A 60 4.08 -7.64 -5.13
CA GLY A 60 4.59 -8.51 -6.19
C GLY A 60 4.75 -7.80 -7.54
N GLU A 61 5.79 -8.20 -8.28
CA GLU A 61 5.99 -7.77 -9.67
C GLU A 61 4.92 -8.34 -10.61
N THR A 62 4.32 -9.49 -10.27
CA THR A 62 3.26 -10.12 -11.06
C THR A 62 1.89 -9.54 -10.72
N PRO A 63 1.09 -9.14 -11.73
CA PRO A 63 -0.27 -8.66 -11.51
C PRO A 63 -1.14 -9.77 -10.87
N PRO A 64 -2.08 -9.42 -9.98
CA PRO A 64 -3.03 -10.40 -9.48
C PRO A 64 -3.92 -10.90 -10.62
N SER A 65 -4.22 -12.20 -10.65
CA SER A 65 -5.15 -12.80 -11.60
C SER A 65 -6.42 -13.25 -10.91
N ALA A 66 -7.57 -13.20 -11.60
CA ALA A 66 -8.83 -13.73 -11.10
C ALA A 66 -9.46 -14.74 -12.07
N ILE A 67 -10.28 -15.62 -11.51
CA ILE A 67 -11.14 -16.55 -12.23
C ILE A 67 -12.59 -16.11 -11.97
N LEU A 68 -13.34 -15.84 -13.05
CA LEU A 68 -14.79 -15.66 -12.96
C LEU A 68 -15.44 -17.04 -13.03
N THR A 69 -16.22 -17.39 -12.02
CA THR A 69 -17.07 -18.58 -12.05
C THR A 69 -18.53 -18.15 -11.94
N ILE A 70 -19.33 -18.55 -12.93
CA ILE A 70 -20.79 -18.48 -12.86
C ILE A 70 -21.26 -19.87 -12.45
N GLY A 71 -21.70 -19.98 -11.19
CA GLY A 71 -22.21 -21.22 -10.63
C GLY A 71 -23.70 -21.39 -10.91
N PHE A 72 -24.13 -22.62 -11.20
CA PHE A 72 -25.55 -22.97 -11.28
C PHE A 72 -25.93 -23.85 -10.08
N ALA A 73 -27.15 -23.64 -9.56
CA ALA A 73 -27.62 -24.36 -8.37
C ALA A 73 -28.00 -25.83 -8.66
N GLU A 74 -28.28 -26.13 -9.92
CA GLU A 74 -28.72 -27.45 -10.35
C GLU A 74 -27.53 -28.34 -10.73
N ASP A 75 -27.47 -29.53 -10.14
CA ASP A 75 -26.33 -30.46 -10.31
C ASP A 75 -26.12 -30.97 -11.74
N TYR A 76 -27.11 -30.80 -12.63
CA TYR A 76 -27.00 -31.18 -14.04
C TYR A 76 -26.39 -30.08 -14.92
N MET A 77 -26.22 -28.87 -14.38
CA MET A 77 -25.64 -27.75 -15.08
C MET A 77 -24.16 -27.60 -14.70
N ASP A 78 -23.29 -27.57 -15.70
CA ASP A 78 -21.89 -27.27 -15.49
C ASP A 78 -21.67 -25.78 -15.24
N ASN A 79 -20.83 -25.46 -14.25
CA ASN A 79 -20.40 -24.09 -14.00
C ASN A 79 -19.62 -23.53 -15.20
N ILE A 80 -19.83 -22.26 -15.50
CA ILE A 80 -19.02 -21.55 -16.49
C ILE A 80 -17.84 -20.93 -15.77
N THR A 81 -16.62 -21.28 -16.19
CA THR A 81 -15.38 -20.75 -15.62
C THR A 81 -14.56 -20.03 -16.70
N VAL A 82 -14.17 -18.79 -16.43
CA VAL A 82 -13.35 -17.95 -17.32
C VAL A 82 -12.13 -17.45 -16.55
N GLY A 83 -10.94 -17.68 -17.11
CA GLY A 83 -9.67 -17.21 -16.54
C GLY A 83 -8.59 -18.30 -16.44
N PRO A 84 -7.47 -18.04 -15.76
CA PRO A 84 -7.16 -16.80 -15.05
C PRO A 84 -6.96 -15.61 -16.01
N VAL A 85 -7.51 -14.45 -15.65
CA VAL A 85 -7.29 -13.18 -16.35
C VAL A 85 -6.49 -12.27 -15.45
N GLU A 86 -5.43 -11.65 -15.99
CA GLU A 86 -4.68 -10.62 -15.27
C GLU A 86 -5.58 -9.41 -15.00
N LEU A 87 -5.71 -9.03 -13.74
CA LEU A 87 -6.47 -7.84 -13.36
C LEU A 87 -5.64 -6.58 -13.58
N LEU A 88 -6.34 -5.49 -13.89
CA LEU A 88 -5.74 -4.15 -13.88
C LEU A 88 -5.13 -3.87 -12.50
N ARG A 89 -3.89 -3.35 -12.50
CA ARG A 89 -3.24 -2.89 -11.27
C ARG A 89 -4.02 -1.72 -10.67
N ILE A 90 -4.69 -1.96 -9.56
CA ILE A 90 -5.10 -0.90 -8.65
C ILE A 90 -3.83 -0.52 -7.88
N LYS A 91 -3.21 0.60 -8.26
CA LYS A 91 -2.10 1.15 -7.47
C LYS A 91 -2.67 1.69 -6.17
N GLN A 92 -2.01 1.40 -5.04
CA GLN A 92 -2.25 2.14 -3.81
C GLN A 92 -2.12 3.64 -4.13
N ASN A 93 -3.09 4.45 -3.71
CA ASN A 93 -2.92 5.90 -3.73
C ASN A 93 -1.80 6.23 -2.75
N GLY A 94 -0.63 6.56 -3.27
CA GLY A 94 0.53 6.70 -2.42
C GLY A 94 1.84 6.30 -3.06
N THR A 95 2.88 6.41 -2.24
CA THR A 95 4.24 6.00 -2.59
C THR A 95 4.79 5.20 -1.42
N VAL A 96 5.44 4.08 -1.70
CA VAL A 96 6.26 3.35 -0.71
C VAL A 96 7.72 3.57 -1.07
N CYS A 97 8.54 3.93 -0.07
CA CYS A 97 9.96 4.18 -0.23
C CYS A 97 10.73 3.48 0.89
N VAL A 98 11.87 2.87 0.57
CA VAL A 98 12.69 2.13 1.54
C VAL A 98 14.02 2.82 1.75
N VAL A 99 14.39 3.05 3.02
CA VAL A 99 15.70 3.57 3.41
C VAL A 99 16.49 2.48 4.10
N TYR A 100 17.61 2.10 3.50
CA TYR A 100 18.50 1.09 4.04
C TYR A 100 19.53 1.67 5.01
N ASN A 101 20.13 0.79 5.82
CA ASN A 101 21.27 1.09 6.68
C ASN A 101 21.01 2.20 7.72
N VAL A 102 19.82 2.23 8.31
CA VAL A 102 19.42 3.20 9.32
C VAL A 102 20.08 2.86 10.68
N PRO A 103 21.01 3.69 11.19
CA PRO A 103 21.62 3.55 12.51
C PRO A 103 20.68 3.95 13.64
N GLY A 104 20.78 3.28 14.78
CA GLY A 104 20.35 3.85 16.06
C GLY A 104 21.32 4.94 16.55
N SER A 105 20.90 5.73 17.54
CA SER A 105 21.70 6.88 18.04
C SER A 105 23.04 6.48 18.65
N ALA A 106 23.13 5.24 19.17
CA ALA A 106 24.35 4.67 19.74
C ALA A 106 25.43 4.32 18.70
N ALA A 107 25.13 4.37 17.40
CA ALA A 107 26.09 4.06 16.36
C ALA A 107 27.14 5.17 16.18
N SER A 108 28.28 4.80 15.57
CA SER A 108 29.39 5.71 15.25
C SER A 108 29.07 6.72 14.13
N ASP A 109 27.97 6.53 13.43
CA ASP A 109 27.46 7.35 12.35
C ASP A 109 25.98 7.71 12.58
N GLU A 110 25.57 8.82 12.00
CA GLU A 110 24.23 9.38 12.13
C GLU A 110 23.56 9.47 10.78
N VAL A 111 22.27 9.12 10.75
CA VAL A 111 21.41 9.26 9.58
C VAL A 111 20.67 10.59 9.57
N ASN A 112 20.58 11.18 8.39
CA ASN A 112 19.77 12.33 8.08
C ASN A 112 18.90 11.97 6.87
N ILE A 113 17.64 11.64 7.12
CA ILE A 113 16.68 11.32 6.08
C ILE A 113 15.81 12.56 5.88
N ARG A 114 15.66 12.99 4.63
CA ARG A 114 14.75 14.05 4.24
C ARG A 114 13.68 13.47 3.34
N ILE A 115 12.44 13.79 3.63
CA ILE A 115 11.29 13.37 2.83
C ILE A 115 10.58 14.63 2.37
N THR A 116 10.56 14.87 1.07
CA THR A 116 9.96 16.04 0.44
C THR A 116 8.68 15.63 -0.27
N ASN A 117 7.61 16.40 -0.09
CA ASN A 117 6.40 16.24 -0.88
C ASN A 117 6.53 17.00 -2.21
N GLU A 118 6.77 16.28 -3.30
CA GLU A 118 6.85 16.86 -4.66
C GLU A 118 5.48 16.98 -5.35
N SER A 119 4.42 16.48 -4.71
CA SER A 119 3.07 16.59 -5.23
C SER A 119 2.42 17.95 -4.91
N SER A 120 1.28 18.22 -5.54
CA SER A 120 0.48 19.43 -5.30
C SER A 120 -0.54 19.30 -4.16
N ALA A 121 -0.58 18.17 -3.45
CA ALA A 121 -1.57 17.88 -2.40
C ALA A 121 -0.88 17.64 -1.06
N ALA A 122 -1.58 17.90 0.05
CA ALA A 122 -1.11 17.48 1.38
C ALA A 122 -1.44 16.00 1.63
N GLY A 123 -0.63 15.32 2.43
CA GLY A 123 -0.82 13.90 2.70
C GLY A 123 -0.09 13.40 3.93
N LYS A 124 -0.28 12.13 4.26
CA LYS A 124 0.24 11.50 5.47
C LYS A 124 1.43 10.60 5.15
N LEU A 125 2.38 10.55 6.07
CA LEU A 125 3.52 9.63 6.06
C LEU A 125 3.47 8.71 7.28
N THR A 126 3.57 7.41 7.05
CA THR A 126 3.79 6.39 8.08
C THR A 126 5.10 5.66 7.81
N GLY A 127 5.60 4.95 8.81
CA GLY A 127 6.77 4.10 8.62
C GLY A 127 6.81 2.89 9.53
N ILE A 128 7.63 1.92 9.14
CA ILE A 128 7.92 0.70 9.90
C ILE A 128 9.43 0.50 9.86
N LEU A 129 10.04 0.23 11.02
CA LEU A 129 11.43 -0.16 11.10
C LEU A 129 11.53 -1.69 11.12
N TYR A 130 12.50 -2.21 10.37
CA TYR A 130 12.83 -3.63 10.34
C TYR A 130 14.30 -3.82 10.70
N SER A 131 14.60 -4.90 11.41
CA SER A 131 15.97 -5.33 11.68
C SER A 131 16.63 -5.89 10.42
N LYS A 132 17.94 -6.16 10.48
CA LYS A 132 18.66 -6.87 9.42
C LYS A 132 18.09 -8.27 9.12
N SER A 133 17.43 -8.91 10.08
CA SER A 133 16.76 -10.21 9.90
C SER A 133 15.35 -10.09 9.30
N GLY A 134 14.84 -8.86 9.11
CA GLY A 134 13.48 -8.61 8.60
C GLY A 134 12.41 -8.56 9.69
N ASP A 135 12.80 -8.65 10.97
CA ASP A 135 11.86 -8.55 12.09
C ASP A 135 11.46 -7.09 12.33
N LYS A 136 10.19 -6.83 12.64
CA LYS A 136 9.73 -5.47 12.97
C LYS A 136 10.36 -4.98 14.28
N ILE A 137 10.87 -3.75 14.24
CA ILE A 137 11.37 -3.01 15.39
C ILE A 137 10.26 -2.04 15.82
N GLY A 138 9.54 -2.40 16.87
CA GLY A 138 8.40 -1.65 17.37
C GLY A 138 7.15 -1.76 16.48
N ALA A 139 6.18 -0.89 16.75
CA ALA A 139 4.94 -0.79 15.96
C ALA A 139 5.11 0.17 14.79
N SER A 140 4.16 0.12 13.84
CA SER A 140 4.06 1.15 12.79
C SER A 140 3.88 2.53 13.41
N MET A 141 4.52 3.55 12.83
CA MET A 141 4.57 4.89 13.39
C MET A 141 4.13 5.95 12.38
N THR A 142 3.50 7.03 12.86
CA THR A 142 3.30 8.23 12.02
C THR A 142 4.59 9.05 11.97
N LEU A 143 5.07 9.33 10.76
CA LEU A 143 6.19 10.24 10.47
C LEU A 143 5.71 11.68 10.26
N ALA A 144 4.55 11.86 9.60
CA ALA A 144 3.87 13.13 9.51
C ALA A 144 2.36 12.90 9.35
N GLU A 145 1.55 13.51 10.22
CA GLU A 145 0.08 13.46 10.09
C GLU A 145 -0.42 14.29 8.89
N SER A 146 0.33 15.33 8.52
CA SER A 146 0.14 16.11 7.29
C SER A 146 1.46 16.69 6.83
N LEU A 147 1.83 16.40 5.58
CA LEU A 147 2.96 16.98 4.87
C LEU A 147 2.41 17.81 3.69
N PRO A 148 2.39 19.15 3.80
CA PRO A 148 1.93 20.03 2.72
C PRO A 148 2.76 19.93 1.44
N ALA A 149 2.23 20.45 0.34
CA ALA A 149 2.94 20.48 -0.94
C ALA A 149 4.25 21.30 -0.84
N GLY A 150 5.35 20.73 -1.32
CA GLY A 150 6.69 21.33 -1.28
C GLY A 150 7.39 21.29 0.09
N GLU A 151 6.73 20.80 1.14
CA GLU A 151 7.32 20.71 2.48
C GLU A 151 8.28 19.53 2.60
N THR A 152 9.29 19.69 3.46
CA THR A 152 10.28 18.65 3.75
C THR A 152 10.32 18.36 5.24
N ILE A 153 10.21 17.09 5.61
CA ILE A 153 10.49 16.65 6.98
C ILE A 153 11.87 16.03 7.08
N ARG A 154 12.50 16.22 8.24
CA ARG A 154 13.79 15.62 8.58
C ARG A 154 13.60 14.54 9.63
N ILE A 155 14.00 13.33 9.30
CA ILE A 155 14.00 12.16 10.19
C ILE A 155 15.44 11.84 10.59
N THR A 156 15.64 11.60 11.88
CA THR A 156 16.93 11.26 12.51
C THR A 156 16.76 10.05 13.43
N ALA A 157 17.86 9.44 13.86
CA ALA A 157 17.79 8.32 14.80
C ALA A 157 17.04 8.68 16.11
N PRO A 158 17.32 9.81 16.78
CA PRO A 158 16.54 10.20 17.98
C PRO A 158 15.04 10.35 17.72
N TYR A 159 14.66 10.88 16.55
CA TYR A 159 13.24 11.01 16.17
C TYR A 159 12.55 9.64 16.05
N LEU A 160 13.26 8.65 15.51
CA LEU A 160 12.75 7.28 15.36
C LEU A 160 12.71 6.57 16.72
N GLU A 161 13.75 6.72 17.53
CA GLU A 161 13.85 6.12 18.86
C GLU A 161 12.77 6.63 19.82
N ASP A 162 12.33 7.89 19.68
CA ASP A 162 11.18 8.44 20.41
C ASP A 162 9.87 7.69 20.10
N LYS A 163 9.76 7.08 18.92
CA LYS A 163 8.54 6.39 18.46
C LYS A 163 8.56 4.89 18.70
N VAL A 164 9.70 4.24 18.50
CA VAL A 164 9.81 2.77 18.54
C VAL A 164 10.74 2.25 19.64
N GLY A 165 11.40 3.14 20.39
CA GLY A 165 12.47 2.80 21.31
C GLY A 165 13.82 2.61 20.62
N THR A 166 14.85 2.30 21.40
CA THR A 166 16.20 2.04 20.88
C THR A 166 16.27 0.66 20.22
N TRP A 167 17.16 0.52 19.23
CA TRP A 167 17.43 -0.76 18.57
C TRP A 167 18.92 -1.02 18.40
N ALA A 168 19.26 -2.29 18.23
CA ALA A 168 20.63 -2.73 17.98
C ALA A 168 20.89 -2.86 16.47
N GLY A 169 22.12 -2.51 16.05
CA GLY A 169 22.58 -2.69 14.68
C GLY A 169 21.97 -1.71 13.69
N ARG A 170 21.82 -2.17 12.44
CA ARG A 170 21.26 -1.40 11.33
C ARG A 170 19.84 -1.86 11.04
N ALA A 171 18.97 -0.88 10.82
CA ALA A 171 17.59 -1.10 10.45
C ALA A 171 17.33 -0.71 9.00
N ILE A 172 16.16 -1.12 8.52
CA ILE A 172 15.55 -0.70 7.26
C ILE A 172 14.29 0.08 7.64
N LEU A 173 14.14 1.30 7.13
CA LEU A 173 12.92 2.09 7.32
C LEU A 173 12.09 2.00 6.05
N GLU A 174 10.92 1.38 6.15
CA GLU A 174 9.87 1.42 5.13
C GLU A 174 8.99 2.63 5.40
N ILE A 175 8.80 3.47 4.39
CA ILE A 175 7.98 4.68 4.44
C ILE A 175 6.79 4.46 3.52
N THR A 176 5.58 4.64 4.06
CA THR A 176 4.35 4.60 3.27
C THR A 176 3.71 5.98 3.29
N SER A 177 3.41 6.51 2.11
CA SER A 177 2.80 7.82 1.92
C SER A 177 1.45 7.71 1.25
N THR A 178 0.51 8.58 1.60
CA THR A 178 -0.73 8.76 0.81
C THR A 178 -0.53 9.68 -0.40
N LEU A 179 0.66 10.29 -0.52
CA LEU A 179 1.00 11.22 -1.60
C LEU A 179 1.43 10.47 -2.86
N PRO A 180 1.04 10.96 -4.05
CA PRO A 180 1.39 10.33 -5.32
C PRO A 180 2.85 10.54 -5.74
N ASP A 181 3.56 11.48 -5.09
CA ASP A 181 4.96 11.78 -5.37
C ASP A 181 5.67 12.29 -4.11
N ILE A 182 6.77 11.63 -3.74
CA ILE A 182 7.67 12.06 -2.67
C ILE A 182 9.12 11.81 -3.07
N GLU A 183 10.01 12.70 -2.63
CA GLU A 183 11.45 12.54 -2.76
C GLU A 183 12.02 12.07 -1.42
N VAL A 184 12.91 11.07 -1.42
CA VAL A 184 13.61 10.61 -0.21
C VAL A 184 15.11 10.69 -0.39
N LEU A 185 15.75 11.55 0.41
CA LEU A 185 17.19 11.69 0.48
C LEU A 185 17.70 11.19 1.83
N ALA A 186 18.46 10.09 1.81
CA ALA A 186 19.07 9.50 2.99
C ALA A 186 20.58 9.73 2.97
N MET A 187 21.10 10.45 3.96
CA MET A 187 22.52 10.70 4.12
C MET A 187 23.04 10.09 5.41
N LEU A 188 24.24 9.51 5.35
CA LEU A 188 25.00 9.09 6.51
C LEU A 188 26.21 9.99 6.72
N ARG A 189 26.49 10.29 7.98
CA ARG A 189 27.72 10.98 8.39
C ARG A 189 28.33 10.27 9.58
N ASN A 190 29.62 9.94 9.50
CA ASN A 190 30.36 9.49 10.66
C ASN A 190 30.50 10.64 11.68
N ARG A 191 30.33 10.36 12.97
CA ARG A 191 30.36 11.36 14.05
C ARG A 191 31.74 12.00 14.25
N VAL A 192 32.80 11.48 13.63
CA VAL A 192 34.12 12.12 13.63
C VAL A 192 34.05 13.48 12.91
N PRO A 193 34.51 14.58 13.54
CA PRO A 193 34.50 15.91 12.94
C PRO A 193 35.18 15.92 11.55
N GLY A 194 34.55 16.57 10.58
CA GLY A 194 35.05 16.64 9.20
C GLY A 194 34.77 15.42 8.33
N SER A 195 34.07 14.40 8.85
CA SER A 195 33.67 13.24 8.05
C SER A 195 32.74 13.64 6.89
N PRO A 196 32.91 13.04 5.70
CA PRO A 196 32.07 13.33 4.55
C PRO A 196 30.62 12.89 4.80
N LEU A 197 29.69 13.59 4.14
CA LEU A 197 28.33 13.10 3.97
C LEU A 197 28.32 12.08 2.84
N THR A 198 27.83 10.88 3.13
CA THR A 198 27.64 9.83 2.14
C THR A 198 26.16 9.75 1.83
N ASN A 199 25.80 9.96 0.57
CA ASN A 199 24.44 9.69 0.12
C ASN A 199 24.24 8.17 0.03
N VAL A 200 23.19 7.67 0.67
CA VAL A 200 22.79 6.25 0.70
C VAL A 200 21.34 6.05 0.25
N SER A 201 20.71 7.04 -0.38
CA SER A 201 19.41 6.83 -1.01
C SER A 201 19.53 5.89 -2.21
N THR A 202 18.62 4.92 -2.27
CA THR A 202 18.29 4.18 -3.50
C THR A 202 17.06 4.86 -4.11
N GLY A 203 17.08 5.13 -5.42
CA GLY A 203 15.91 5.71 -6.09
C GLY A 203 15.48 7.10 -5.60
N ALA A 204 16.42 8.06 -5.59
CA ALA A 204 16.22 9.38 -4.97
C ALA A 204 15.05 10.22 -5.52
N SER A 205 14.33 9.81 -6.56
CA SER A 205 13.08 10.45 -6.99
C SER A 205 12.18 9.47 -7.76
N GLY A 206 10.86 9.59 -7.59
CA GLY A 206 9.87 8.92 -8.43
C GLY A 206 8.57 8.51 -7.72
N LYS A 207 7.51 8.35 -8.52
CA LYS A 207 6.13 7.95 -8.14
C LYS A 207 6.00 6.57 -7.45
N THR A 208 7.13 5.91 -7.20
CA THR A 208 7.35 4.63 -6.49
C THR A 208 8.85 4.58 -6.19
N CYS A 209 9.35 5.02 -5.02
CA CYS A 209 10.80 5.04 -4.82
C CYS A 209 11.34 3.59 -4.76
N ASN A 210 12.02 3.17 -5.83
CA ASN A 210 12.80 1.93 -5.93
C ASN A 210 14.28 2.20 -5.65
#